data_AF-A0A4R8VG34-F1
#
_entry.id   AF-A0A4R8VG34-F1
#
_cell.length_a   1.000
_cell.length_b   1.000
_cell.length_c   1.000
_cell.angle_alpha   90.00
_cell.angle_beta   90.00
_cell.angle_gamma   90.00
#
_symmetry.space_group_name_H-M   'P 1'
#
loop_
_entity.id
_entity.type
_entity.pdbx_description
1 polymer ?
#
loop_
_entity_poly.entity_id
_entity_poly.type
_entity_poly.pdbx_seq_one_letter_code
_entity_poly.pdbx_strand_id
1 'polypeptide(L)'
;MIDNDLSRAVTNTQAAATAAVAAFNASTSPEQPEGLQTSFTTTARATAAASATSYATWQGVSEQRHINYRLWVQSPDGQRYCDWAPRASLLSQAIAARDEAILAAWRFDASQVISPAEQEAFAASQAGTTTLRSKRSRSIRRGGIALMLLSPVVWVFAYFFVLLTGGEVSMQAILPVAWLLLGAGVVFAGARMARPLPTDDSDLTAGFANRVALLGFDPLTEPARLPRLWTEDPKVGERLDQFMRDSYTNFPTPSELPALRIPDVRSGRTEASIQVRAVLEQFAATDALNRL
;
A
#
# COMPACT_ATOMS: atom_id res chain seq x y z
N MET A 1 -13.06 8.27 -20.47
CA MET A 1 -11.97 7.55 -21.18
C MET A 1 -11.24 6.59 -20.23
N ILE A 2 -10.96 6.99 -18.98
CA ILE A 2 -10.28 6.18 -17.95
C ILE A 2 -11.03 4.86 -17.59
N ASP A 3 -12.36 4.85 -17.52
CA ASP A 3 -13.13 3.62 -17.19
C ASP A 3 -12.99 2.48 -18.22
N ASN A 4 -12.76 2.83 -19.48
CA ASN A 4 -12.59 1.84 -20.56
C ASN A 4 -11.19 1.19 -20.51
N ASP A 5 -10.19 1.91 -19.99
CA ASP A 5 -8.84 1.39 -19.87
C ASP A 5 -8.70 0.47 -18.64
N LEU A 6 -9.31 0.82 -17.51
CA LEU A 6 -9.29 -0.01 -16.30
C LEU A 6 -10.12 -1.29 -16.47
N SER A 7 -11.29 -1.24 -17.11
CA SER A 7 -12.07 -2.45 -17.41
C SER A 7 -11.36 -3.41 -18.35
N ARG A 8 -10.66 -2.88 -19.37
CA ARG A 8 -9.76 -3.68 -20.22
C ARG A 8 -8.60 -4.27 -19.43
N ALA A 9 -8.01 -3.52 -18.51
CA ALA A 9 -6.93 -4.01 -17.65
C ALA A 9 -7.39 -5.20 -16.78
N VAL A 10 -8.57 -5.12 -16.17
CA VAL A 10 -9.16 -6.25 -15.43
C VAL A 10 -9.31 -7.48 -16.33
N THR A 11 -9.91 -7.31 -17.51
CA THR A 11 -10.14 -8.41 -18.45
C THR A 11 -8.82 -9.05 -18.92
N ASN A 12 -7.82 -8.24 -19.24
CA ASN A 12 -6.53 -8.70 -19.73
C ASN A 12 -5.73 -9.44 -18.65
N THR A 13 -5.69 -8.90 -17.43
CA THR A 13 -4.96 -9.52 -16.30
C THR A 13 -5.63 -10.83 -15.87
N GLN A 14 -6.97 -10.89 -15.90
CA GLN A 14 -7.73 -12.10 -15.66
C GLN A 14 -7.48 -13.19 -16.73
N ALA A 15 -7.44 -12.81 -18.00
CA ALA A 15 -7.09 -13.71 -19.10
C ALA A 15 -5.65 -14.21 -18.97
N ALA A 16 -4.70 -13.33 -18.63
CA ALA A 16 -3.31 -13.69 -18.39
C ALA A 16 -3.16 -14.67 -17.20
N ALA A 17 -3.87 -14.42 -16.10
CA ALA A 17 -3.88 -15.33 -14.94
C ALA A 17 -4.41 -16.72 -15.30
N THR A 18 -5.48 -16.78 -16.09
CA THR A 18 -6.07 -18.05 -16.57
C THR A 18 -5.08 -18.79 -17.48
N ALA A 19 -4.46 -18.08 -18.42
CA ALA A 19 -3.47 -18.65 -19.34
C ALA A 19 -2.21 -19.15 -18.61
N ALA A 20 -1.72 -18.41 -17.61
CA ALA A 20 -0.56 -18.82 -16.82
C ALA A 20 -0.82 -20.08 -16.00
N VAL A 21 -2.01 -20.19 -15.40
CA VAL A 21 -2.47 -21.41 -14.70
C VAL A 21 -2.57 -22.59 -15.67
N ALA A 22 -3.17 -22.38 -16.85
CA ALA A 22 -3.26 -23.42 -17.87
C ALA A 22 -1.87 -23.88 -18.35
N ALA A 23 -0.92 -22.96 -18.54
CA ALA A 23 0.46 -23.27 -18.91
C ALA A 23 1.17 -24.10 -17.81
N PHE A 24 0.99 -23.74 -16.53
CA PHE A 24 1.52 -24.53 -15.43
C PHE A 24 0.91 -25.94 -15.40
N ASN A 25 -0.42 -26.07 -15.48
CA ASN A 25 -1.10 -27.38 -15.47
C ASN A 25 -0.72 -28.25 -16.69
N ALA A 26 -0.55 -27.64 -17.87
CA ALA A 26 -0.08 -28.35 -19.05
C ALA A 26 1.35 -28.88 -18.86
N SER A 27 2.19 -28.19 -18.09
CA SER A 27 3.56 -28.63 -17.77
C SER A 27 3.63 -29.79 -16.77
N THR A 28 2.53 -30.08 -16.07
CA THR A 28 2.43 -31.20 -15.11
C THR A 28 1.68 -32.40 -15.68
N SER A 29 1.06 -32.27 -16.86
CA SER A 29 0.29 -33.36 -17.47
C SER A 29 1.20 -34.42 -18.10
N PRO A 30 0.97 -35.73 -17.81
CA PRO A 30 1.76 -36.83 -18.37
C PRO A 30 1.51 -37.08 -19.86
N GLU A 31 0.47 -36.49 -20.47
CA GLU A 31 0.00 -36.82 -21.83
C GLU A 31 0.62 -36.01 -22.98
N GLN A 32 1.62 -35.15 -22.74
CA GLN A 32 2.27 -34.46 -23.86
C GLN A 32 3.10 -35.46 -24.71
N PRO A 33 3.00 -35.41 -26.05
CA PRO A 33 3.79 -36.29 -26.92
C PRO A 33 5.29 -36.09 -26.66
N GLU A 34 6.05 -37.18 -26.58
CA GLU A 34 7.47 -37.22 -26.16
C GLU A 34 8.37 -36.16 -26.86
N GLY A 35 8.07 -35.79 -28.11
CA GLY A 35 8.82 -34.77 -28.87
C GLY A 35 8.61 -33.31 -28.42
N LEU A 36 7.46 -32.99 -27.82
CA LEU A 36 7.15 -31.64 -27.30
C LEU A 36 7.67 -31.48 -25.86
N GLN A 37 7.61 -32.53 -25.05
CA GLN A 37 8.20 -32.54 -23.69
C GLN A 37 9.72 -32.37 -23.75
N THR A 38 10.40 -33.04 -24.68
CA THR A 38 11.87 -32.96 -24.83
C THR A 38 12.35 -31.58 -25.29
N SER A 39 11.58 -30.91 -26.17
CA SER A 39 11.91 -29.56 -26.65
C SER A 39 11.64 -28.50 -25.56
N PHE A 40 10.51 -28.60 -24.87
CA PHE A 40 10.17 -27.73 -23.74
C PHE A 40 11.19 -27.88 -22.60
N THR A 41 11.56 -29.10 -22.23
CA THR A 41 12.55 -29.35 -21.16
C THR A 41 13.93 -28.83 -21.52
N THR A 42 14.41 -29.01 -22.76
CA THR A 42 15.76 -28.55 -23.13
C THR A 42 15.88 -27.02 -23.11
N THR A 43 14.95 -26.31 -23.76
CA THR A 43 14.96 -24.84 -23.78
C THR A 43 14.69 -24.28 -22.39
N ALA A 44 13.75 -24.85 -21.65
CA ALA A 44 13.42 -24.33 -20.32
C ALA A 44 14.51 -24.63 -19.28
N ARG A 45 15.23 -25.75 -19.37
CA ARG A 45 16.43 -26.01 -18.56
C ARG A 45 17.52 -24.97 -18.85
N ALA A 46 17.76 -24.65 -20.12
CA ALA A 46 18.74 -23.65 -20.51
C ALA A 46 18.36 -22.25 -20.01
N THR A 47 17.08 -21.86 -20.13
CA THR A 47 16.57 -20.60 -19.59
C THR A 47 16.70 -20.55 -18.08
N ALA A 48 16.32 -21.60 -17.34
CA ALA A 48 16.43 -21.64 -15.88
C ALA A 48 17.89 -21.52 -15.39
N ALA A 49 18.82 -22.22 -16.05
CA ALA A 49 20.25 -22.12 -15.75
C ALA A 49 20.81 -20.71 -16.05
N ALA A 50 20.35 -20.08 -17.13
CA ALA A 50 20.72 -18.70 -17.47
C ALA A 50 20.17 -17.70 -16.43
N SER A 51 18.90 -17.83 -16.02
CA SER A 51 18.28 -16.98 -15.00
C SER A 51 19.02 -17.07 -13.66
N ALA A 52 19.31 -18.29 -13.18
CA ALA A 52 20.04 -18.49 -11.93
C ALA A 52 21.45 -17.87 -11.99
N THR A 53 22.13 -17.98 -13.13
CA THR A 53 23.44 -17.36 -13.37
C THR A 53 23.38 -15.83 -13.36
N SER A 54 22.37 -15.23 -14.00
CA SER A 54 22.18 -13.79 -14.00
C SER A 54 21.97 -13.25 -12.59
N TYR A 55 21.08 -13.88 -11.79
CA TYR A 55 20.86 -13.48 -10.40
C TYR A 55 22.12 -13.56 -9.54
N ALA A 56 22.91 -14.62 -9.69
CA ALA A 56 24.16 -14.77 -8.95
C ALA A 56 25.22 -13.72 -9.31
N THR A 57 25.25 -13.29 -10.57
CA THR A 57 26.15 -12.23 -11.03
C THR A 57 25.77 -10.90 -10.37
N TRP A 58 24.47 -10.59 -10.27
CA TRP A 58 23.97 -9.42 -9.53
C TRP A 58 24.32 -9.46 -8.03
N GLN A 59 24.40 -10.64 -7.43
CA GLN A 59 24.75 -10.81 -6.02
C GLN A 59 26.27 -10.82 -5.75
N GLY A 60 27.12 -10.65 -6.76
CA GLY A 60 28.58 -10.60 -6.58
C GLY A 60 29.19 -11.94 -6.13
N VAL A 61 28.60 -13.05 -6.56
CA VAL A 61 29.05 -14.40 -6.15
C VAL A 61 30.41 -14.74 -6.77
N SER A 62 31.29 -15.43 -6.02
CA SER A 62 32.65 -15.76 -6.48
C SER A 62 32.69 -16.69 -7.69
N GLU A 63 33.74 -16.57 -8.51
CA GLU A 63 33.96 -17.42 -9.70
C GLU A 63 34.00 -18.92 -9.35
N GLN A 64 34.66 -19.27 -8.24
CA GLN A 64 34.67 -20.65 -7.73
C GLN A 64 33.25 -21.19 -7.49
N ARG A 65 32.33 -20.36 -7.01
CA ARG A 65 30.95 -20.79 -6.77
C ARG A 65 30.19 -20.94 -8.09
N HIS A 66 30.48 -20.15 -9.11
CA HIS A 66 29.95 -20.35 -10.45
C HIS A 66 30.41 -21.70 -11.06
N ILE A 67 31.68 -22.06 -10.86
CA ILE A 67 32.22 -23.36 -11.27
C ILE A 67 31.51 -24.51 -10.52
N ASN A 68 31.37 -24.39 -9.19
CA ASN A 68 30.69 -25.40 -8.39
C ASN A 68 29.23 -25.60 -8.82
N TYR A 69 28.50 -24.52 -9.12
CA TYR A 69 27.13 -24.60 -9.63
C TYR A 69 27.07 -25.33 -10.97
N ARG A 70 27.97 -25.00 -11.92
CA ARG A 70 28.02 -25.67 -13.23
C ARG A 70 28.28 -27.17 -13.10
N LEU A 71 29.15 -27.57 -12.18
CA LEU A 71 29.41 -28.99 -11.90
C LEU A 71 28.21 -29.67 -11.24
N TRP A 72 27.58 -29.00 -10.26
CA TRP A 72 26.41 -29.53 -9.57
C TRP A 72 25.22 -29.74 -10.51
N VAL A 73 24.95 -28.82 -11.43
CA VAL A 73 23.88 -28.97 -12.45
C VAL A 73 24.06 -30.23 -13.30
N GLN A 74 25.30 -30.71 -13.49
CA GLN A 74 25.59 -31.95 -14.22
C GLN A 74 25.40 -33.21 -13.36
N SER A 75 25.30 -33.08 -12.04
CA SER A 75 25.05 -34.20 -11.13
C SER A 75 23.59 -34.69 -11.21
N PRO A 76 23.28 -35.91 -10.74
CA PRO A 76 21.90 -36.41 -10.69
C PRO A 76 20.93 -35.47 -9.94
N ASP A 77 21.37 -34.86 -8.84
CA ASP A 77 20.56 -33.94 -8.05
C ASP A 77 20.31 -32.63 -8.80
N GLY A 78 21.36 -32.08 -9.43
CA GLY A 78 21.24 -30.90 -10.29
C GLY A 78 20.33 -31.13 -11.50
N GLN A 79 20.33 -32.34 -12.09
CA GLN A 79 19.39 -32.68 -13.17
C GLN A 79 17.94 -32.69 -12.67
N ARG A 80 17.67 -33.24 -11.48
CA ARG A 80 16.34 -33.19 -10.86
C ARG A 80 15.88 -31.76 -10.60
N TYR A 81 16.78 -30.90 -10.13
CA TYR A 81 16.50 -29.46 -9.99
C TYR A 81 16.20 -28.82 -11.35
N CYS A 82 16.99 -29.11 -12.38
CA CYS A 82 16.77 -28.58 -13.73
C CYS A 82 15.44 -29.02 -14.35
N ASP A 83 14.91 -30.19 -13.98
CA ASP A 83 13.55 -30.63 -14.36
C ASP A 83 12.44 -29.97 -13.54
N TRP A 84 12.76 -29.54 -12.32
CA TRP A 84 11.83 -28.89 -11.41
C TRP A 84 11.71 -27.39 -11.67
N ALA A 85 12.83 -26.70 -11.88
CA ALA A 85 12.92 -25.24 -11.92
C ALA A 85 12.07 -24.57 -13.02
N PRO A 86 11.98 -25.10 -14.25
CA PRO A 86 11.05 -24.57 -15.26
C PRO A 86 9.59 -24.56 -14.80
N ARG A 87 9.14 -25.65 -14.17
CA ARG A 87 7.77 -25.78 -13.67
C ARG A 87 7.54 -24.86 -12.47
N ALA A 88 8.54 -24.71 -11.61
CA ALA A 88 8.52 -23.75 -10.51
C ALA A 88 8.40 -22.30 -11.02
N SER A 89 9.09 -21.95 -12.11
CA SER A 89 8.97 -20.64 -12.74
C SER A 89 7.57 -20.40 -13.31
N LEU A 90 6.97 -21.39 -13.96
CA LEU A 90 5.57 -21.29 -14.43
C LEU A 90 4.58 -21.12 -13.27
N LEU A 91 4.79 -21.83 -12.17
CA LEU A 91 3.97 -21.67 -10.97
C LEU A 91 4.10 -20.26 -10.38
N SER A 92 5.33 -19.75 -10.27
CA SER A 92 5.59 -18.37 -9.81
C SER A 92 4.88 -17.34 -10.70
N GLN A 93 4.98 -17.49 -12.03
CA GLN A 93 4.27 -16.63 -12.99
C GLN A 93 2.75 -16.71 -12.84
N ALA A 94 2.20 -17.90 -12.62
CA ALA A 94 0.76 -18.09 -12.38
C ALA A 94 0.29 -17.41 -11.10
N ILE A 95 1.09 -17.49 -10.01
CA ILE A 95 0.79 -16.80 -8.75
C ILE A 95 0.82 -15.28 -8.95
N ALA A 96 1.88 -14.76 -9.57
CA ALA A 96 2.04 -13.33 -9.83
C ALA A 96 0.93 -12.77 -10.73
N ALA A 97 0.53 -13.50 -11.78
CA ALA A 97 -0.56 -13.09 -12.66
C ALA A 97 -1.91 -13.04 -11.93
N ARG A 98 -2.17 -13.97 -11.00
CA ARG A 98 -3.36 -13.91 -10.14
C ARG A 98 -3.32 -12.74 -9.16
N ASP A 99 -2.15 -12.44 -8.58
CA ASP A 99 -1.98 -11.26 -7.71
C ASP A 99 -2.26 -9.96 -8.48
N GLU A 100 -1.77 -9.86 -9.72
CA GLU A 100 -2.02 -8.70 -10.59
C GLU A 100 -3.51 -8.57 -10.94
N ALA A 101 -4.21 -9.66 -11.24
CA ALA A 101 -5.64 -9.65 -11.53
C ALA A 101 -6.48 -9.17 -10.34
N ILE A 102 -6.16 -9.60 -9.11
CA ILE A 102 -6.81 -9.09 -7.89
C ILE A 102 -6.60 -7.59 -7.73
N LEU A 103 -5.37 -7.14 -7.93
CA LEU A 103 -5.01 -5.74 -7.80
C LEU A 103 -5.65 -4.86 -8.89
N ALA A 104 -5.75 -5.35 -10.12
CA ALA A 104 -6.47 -4.68 -11.21
C ALA A 104 -7.97 -4.57 -10.91
N ALA A 105 -8.61 -5.67 -10.45
CA ALA A 105 -10.01 -5.69 -10.08
C ALA A 105 -10.33 -4.72 -8.93
N TRP A 106 -9.49 -4.71 -7.90
CA TRP A 106 -9.64 -3.77 -6.79
C TRP A 106 -9.45 -2.32 -7.22
N ARG A 107 -8.47 -2.02 -8.09
CA ARG A 107 -8.23 -0.67 -8.62
C ARG A 107 -9.42 -0.15 -9.44
N PHE A 108 -10.07 -1.04 -10.20
CA PHE A 108 -11.28 -0.70 -10.91
C PHE A 108 -12.40 -0.30 -9.94
N ASP A 109 -12.66 -1.09 -8.90
CA ASP A 109 -13.68 -0.73 -7.90
C ASP A 109 -13.31 0.58 -7.16
N ALA A 110 -12.04 0.76 -6.80
CA ALA A 110 -11.57 1.98 -6.17
C ALA A 110 -11.81 3.22 -7.06
N SER A 111 -11.61 3.12 -8.37
CA SER A 111 -11.88 4.24 -9.29
C SER A 111 -13.36 4.56 -9.45
N GLN A 112 -14.25 3.59 -9.23
CA GLN A 112 -15.71 3.82 -9.26
C GLN A 112 -16.23 4.50 -7.98
N VAL A 113 -15.59 4.24 -6.83
CA VAL A 113 -16.05 4.79 -5.55
C VAL A 113 -15.43 6.15 -5.25
N ILE A 114 -14.20 6.41 -5.73
CA ILE A 114 -13.49 7.65 -5.44
C ILE A 114 -13.69 8.64 -6.60
N SER A 115 -14.42 9.72 -6.35
CA SER A 115 -14.56 10.77 -7.36
C SER A 115 -13.27 11.61 -7.48
N PRO A 116 -12.98 12.20 -8.66
CA PRO A 116 -11.87 13.14 -8.82
C PRO A 116 -11.94 14.32 -7.84
N ALA A 117 -13.15 14.82 -7.56
CA ALA A 117 -13.37 15.89 -6.61
C ALA A 117 -13.00 15.50 -5.17
N GLU A 118 -13.25 14.24 -4.78
CA GLU A 118 -12.82 13.71 -3.48
C GLU A 118 -11.30 13.59 -3.37
N GLN A 119 -10.62 13.15 -4.43
CA GLN A 119 -9.15 13.12 -4.47
C GLN A 119 -8.54 14.51 -4.31
N GLU A 120 -9.06 15.49 -5.04
CA GLU A 120 -8.62 16.88 -4.96
C GLU A 120 -8.90 17.48 -3.57
N ALA A 121 -10.10 17.26 -3.02
CA ALA A 121 -10.46 17.73 -1.69
C ALA A 121 -9.57 17.11 -0.60
N PHE A 122 -9.23 15.83 -0.72
CA PHE A 122 -8.35 15.15 0.24
C PHE A 122 -6.89 15.62 0.10
N ALA A 123 -6.39 15.83 -1.11
CA ALA A 123 -5.07 16.41 -1.33
C ALA A 123 -4.99 17.86 -0.79
N ALA A 124 -6.04 18.66 -1.02
CA ALA A 124 -6.15 20.02 -0.52
C ALA A 124 -6.26 20.08 1.01
N SER A 125 -6.97 19.14 1.64
CA SER A 125 -7.09 19.07 3.10
C SER A 125 -5.75 18.69 3.77
N GLN A 126 -4.99 17.75 3.19
CA GLN A 126 -3.62 17.47 3.65
C GLN A 126 -2.70 18.69 3.52
N ALA A 127 -2.76 19.41 2.40
CA ALA A 127 -2.03 20.67 2.25
C ALA A 127 -2.51 21.75 3.24
N GLY A 128 -3.81 21.79 3.53
CA GLY A 128 -4.44 22.70 4.50
C GLY A 128 -3.98 22.47 5.95
N THR A 129 -3.81 21.22 6.38
CA THR A 129 -3.34 20.90 7.75
C THR A 129 -1.92 21.42 8.02
N THR A 130 -1.02 21.38 7.03
CA THR A 130 0.33 21.96 7.16
C THR A 130 0.30 23.48 7.26
N THR A 131 -0.62 24.16 6.55
CA THR A 131 -0.78 25.63 6.62
C THR A 131 -1.54 26.10 7.87
N LEU A 132 -2.46 25.30 8.43
CA LEU A 132 -3.11 25.56 9.71
C LEU A 132 -2.12 25.47 10.88
N ARG A 133 -1.19 24.50 10.85
CA ARG A 133 -0.12 24.37 11.85
C ARG A 133 0.82 25.57 11.86
N SER A 134 1.13 26.14 10.69
CA SER A 134 1.97 27.34 10.56
C SER A 134 1.23 28.64 10.90
N LYS A 135 -0.08 28.73 10.64
CA LYS A 135 -0.93 29.86 11.09
C LYS A 135 -1.11 29.88 12.61
N ARG A 136 -1.25 28.71 13.26
CA ARG A 136 -1.36 28.59 14.73
C ARG A 136 -0.06 29.03 15.43
N SER A 137 1.12 28.82 14.82
CA SER A 137 2.38 29.35 15.38
C SER A 137 2.54 30.87 15.17
N ARG A 138 2.06 31.41 14.03
CA ARG A 138 2.02 32.86 13.79
C ARG A 138 1.01 33.59 14.67
N SER A 139 -0.14 32.99 14.98
CA SER A 139 -1.14 33.61 15.86
C SER A 139 -0.68 33.62 17.32
N ILE A 140 0.01 32.59 17.81
CA ILE A 140 0.65 32.59 19.14
C ILE A 140 1.72 33.70 19.23
N ARG A 141 2.54 33.88 18.18
CA ARG A 141 3.51 34.99 18.11
C ARG A 141 2.83 36.37 18.09
N ARG A 142 1.73 36.54 17.35
CA ARG A 142 0.99 37.82 17.31
C ARG A 142 0.25 38.12 18.62
N GLY A 143 -0.28 37.09 19.30
CA GLY A 143 -0.85 37.23 20.65
C GLY A 143 0.18 37.71 21.67
N GLY A 144 1.40 37.16 21.62
CA GLY A 144 2.52 37.65 22.44
C GLY A 144 2.94 39.09 22.13
N ILE A 145 2.94 39.50 20.86
CA ILE A 145 3.27 40.88 20.45
C ILE A 145 2.15 41.87 20.85
N ALA A 146 0.88 41.49 20.71
CA ALA A 146 -0.25 42.31 21.14
C ALA A 146 -0.24 42.53 22.67
N LEU A 147 0.14 41.50 23.45
CA LEU A 147 0.30 41.59 24.90
C LEU A 147 1.46 42.51 25.30
N MET A 148 2.55 42.51 24.53
CA MET A 148 3.67 43.46 24.68
C MET A 148 3.27 44.91 24.39
N LEU A 149 2.43 45.15 23.37
CA LEU A 149 2.00 46.50 22.98
C LEU A 149 0.89 47.08 23.87
N LEU A 150 0.01 46.23 24.44
CA LEU A 150 -1.03 46.65 25.38
C LEU A 150 -0.46 47.04 26.75
N SER A 151 0.68 46.45 27.15
CA SER A 151 1.33 46.75 28.43
C SER A 151 1.60 48.25 28.64
N PRO A 152 2.32 48.98 27.76
CA PRO A 152 2.57 50.41 27.96
C PRO A 152 1.30 51.27 27.86
N VAL A 153 0.34 50.91 27.01
CA VAL A 153 -0.92 51.66 26.86
C VAL A 153 -1.74 51.62 28.15
N VAL A 154 -1.82 50.46 28.80
CA VAL A 154 -2.52 50.30 30.09
C VAL A 154 -1.84 51.11 31.19
N TRP A 155 -0.51 51.15 31.22
CA TRP A 155 0.24 51.99 32.16
C TRP A 155 0.01 53.49 31.93
N VAL A 156 -0.06 53.93 30.67
CA VAL A 156 -0.38 55.33 30.32
C VAL A 156 -1.78 55.72 30.78
N PHE A 157 -2.79 54.86 30.53
CA PHE A 157 -4.16 55.13 30.98
C PHE A 157 -4.29 55.11 32.52
N ALA A 158 -3.64 54.18 33.21
CA ALA A 158 -3.64 54.14 34.67
C ALA A 158 -2.98 55.39 35.27
N TYR A 159 -1.86 55.84 34.69
CA TYR A 159 -1.19 57.07 35.11
C TYR A 159 -2.05 58.31 34.87
N PHE A 160 -2.69 58.40 33.70
CA PHE A 160 -3.60 59.50 33.36
C PHE A 160 -4.82 59.57 34.30
N PHE A 161 -5.35 58.40 34.69
CA PHE A 161 -6.48 58.31 35.62
C PHE A 161 -6.12 58.78 37.03
N VAL A 162 -4.93 58.40 37.54
CA VAL A 162 -4.42 58.90 38.83
C VAL A 162 -4.27 60.43 38.81
N LEU A 163 -3.73 60.98 37.70
CA LEU A 163 -3.59 62.42 37.50
C LEU A 163 -4.93 63.17 37.49
N LEU A 164 -5.94 62.63 36.80
CA LEU A 164 -7.29 63.20 36.74
C LEU A 164 -8.00 63.21 38.10
N THR A 165 -7.75 62.20 38.94
CA THR A 165 -8.34 62.10 40.29
C THR A 165 -7.56 62.89 41.36
N GLY A 166 -6.57 63.69 40.97
CA GLY A 166 -5.75 64.46 41.92
C GLY A 166 -4.95 63.61 42.91
N GLY A 167 -4.76 62.30 42.62
CA GLY A 167 -4.09 61.36 43.51
C GLY A 167 -4.95 60.79 44.63
N GLU A 168 -6.26 61.06 44.67
CA GLU A 168 -7.16 60.52 45.71
C GLU A 168 -7.33 59.00 45.61
N VAL A 169 -7.16 58.43 44.42
CA VAL A 169 -7.22 56.98 44.19
C VAL A 169 -5.81 56.39 44.19
N SER A 170 -5.52 55.56 45.20
CA SER A 170 -4.27 54.79 45.28
C SER A 170 -4.09 53.90 44.06
N MET A 171 -2.89 53.93 43.46
CA MET A 171 -2.51 53.10 42.33
C MET A 171 -2.71 51.59 42.61
N GLN A 172 -2.64 51.19 43.88
CA GLN A 172 -2.87 49.81 44.32
C GLN A 172 -4.34 49.37 44.18
N ALA A 173 -5.30 50.29 44.19
CA ALA A 173 -6.73 49.98 44.05
C ALA A 173 -7.15 49.75 42.59
N ILE A 174 -6.42 50.33 41.62
CA ILE A 174 -6.73 50.25 40.18
C ILE A 174 -6.10 49.01 39.54
N LEU A 175 -4.96 48.57 40.06
CA LEU A 175 -4.19 47.42 39.56
C LEU A 175 -5.01 46.13 39.38
N PRO A 176 -5.84 45.69 40.35
CA PRO A 176 -6.61 44.45 40.22
C PRO A 176 -7.64 44.51 39.09
N VAL A 177 -8.30 45.65 38.91
CA VAL A 177 -9.34 45.85 37.88
C VAL A 177 -8.73 45.88 36.49
N ALA A 178 -7.58 46.56 36.33
CA ALA A 178 -6.83 46.58 35.09
C ALA A 178 -6.36 45.17 34.68
N TRP A 179 -5.84 44.38 35.63
CA TRP A 179 -5.44 42.98 35.39
C TRP A 179 -6.62 42.10 34.97
N LEU A 180 -7.77 42.26 35.60
CA LEU A 180 -8.99 41.51 35.25
C LEU A 180 -9.47 41.81 33.83
N LEU A 181 -9.50 43.08 33.43
CA LEU A 181 -9.91 43.47 32.08
C LEU A 181 -8.93 43.00 31.01
N LEU A 182 -7.62 43.07 31.29
CA LEU A 182 -6.57 42.61 30.39
C LEU A 182 -6.62 41.08 30.25
N GLY A 183 -6.78 40.36 31.35
CA GLY A 183 -6.97 38.91 31.37
C GLY A 183 -8.21 38.46 30.59
N ALA A 184 -9.35 39.10 30.84
CA ALA A 184 -10.60 38.80 30.14
C ALA A 184 -10.51 39.09 28.62
N GLY A 185 -9.88 40.20 28.24
CA GLY A 185 -9.65 40.54 26.83
C GLY A 185 -8.76 39.52 26.11
N VAL A 186 -7.71 39.03 26.78
CA VAL A 186 -6.81 38.00 26.23
C VAL A 186 -7.54 36.66 26.09
N VAL A 187 -8.33 36.26 27.08
CA VAL A 187 -9.13 35.02 27.03
C VAL A 187 -10.18 35.10 25.92
N PHE A 188 -10.88 36.22 25.79
CA PHE A 188 -11.91 36.41 24.77
C PHE A 188 -11.33 36.45 23.35
N ALA A 189 -10.23 37.18 23.14
CA ALA A 189 -9.53 37.22 21.86
C ALA A 189 -8.95 35.84 21.48
N GLY A 190 -8.37 35.14 22.46
CA GLY A 190 -7.88 33.77 22.31
C GLY A 190 -9.01 32.81 21.93
N ALA A 191 -10.15 32.86 22.65
CA ALA A 191 -11.31 32.01 22.38
C ALA A 191 -11.93 32.29 21.00
N ARG A 192 -12.03 33.56 20.59
CA ARG A 192 -12.60 33.93 19.29
C ARG A 192 -11.70 33.54 18.12
N MET A 193 -10.38 33.66 18.26
CA MET A 193 -9.42 33.20 17.24
C MET A 193 -9.24 31.68 17.21
N ALA A 194 -9.58 30.98 18.30
CA ALA A 194 -9.53 29.53 18.39
C ALA A 194 -10.80 28.82 17.91
N ARG A 195 -11.86 29.55 17.50
CA ARG A 195 -13.05 28.92 16.89
C ARG A 195 -12.67 28.47 15.47
N PRO A 196 -12.52 27.16 15.21
CA PRO A 196 -12.42 26.70 13.84
C PRO A 196 -13.70 27.09 13.09
N LEU A 197 -13.58 27.48 11.82
CA LEU A 197 -14.76 27.49 10.96
C LEU A 197 -15.33 26.06 10.96
N PRO A 198 -16.66 25.88 10.98
CA PRO A 198 -17.25 24.56 10.82
C PRO A 198 -16.87 24.06 9.42
N THR A 199 -15.88 23.18 9.34
CA THR A 199 -15.76 22.25 8.22
C THR A 199 -16.89 21.25 8.39
N ASP A 200 -17.66 21.06 7.33
CA ASP A 200 -18.73 20.07 7.30
C ASP A 200 -18.07 18.68 7.24
N ASP A 201 -17.58 18.22 8.40
CA ASP A 201 -16.87 16.94 8.55
C ASP A 201 -17.79 15.73 8.29
N SER A 202 -19.10 15.98 8.14
CA SER A 202 -20.15 14.99 7.88
C SER A 202 -20.00 14.32 6.50
N ASP A 203 -19.68 15.08 5.45
CA ASP A 203 -19.49 14.55 4.10
C ASP A 203 -18.20 13.72 3.98
N LEU A 204 -17.13 14.16 4.65
CA LEU A 204 -15.85 13.43 4.68
C LEU A 204 -15.97 12.09 5.42
N THR A 205 -16.70 12.07 6.53
CA THR A 205 -16.96 10.84 7.30
C THR A 205 -17.89 9.88 6.57
N ALA A 206 -18.90 10.39 5.86
CA ALA A 206 -19.76 9.58 5.00
C ALA A 206 -18.99 8.96 3.82
N GLY A 207 -18.15 9.74 3.13
CA GLY A 207 -17.30 9.24 2.04
C GLY A 207 -16.29 8.18 2.52
N PHE A 208 -15.66 8.41 3.67
CA PHE A 208 -14.79 7.41 4.31
C PHE A 208 -15.54 6.10 4.62
N ALA A 209 -16.69 6.18 5.28
CA ALA A 209 -17.48 5.01 5.64
C ALA A 209 -17.94 4.22 4.41
N ASN A 210 -18.33 4.91 3.33
CA ASN A 210 -18.70 4.27 2.07
C ASN A 210 -17.52 3.53 1.42
N ARG A 211 -16.33 4.17 1.34
CA ARG A 211 -15.12 3.53 0.80
C ARG A 211 -14.72 2.30 1.60
N VAL A 212 -14.74 2.37 2.93
CA VAL A 212 -14.45 1.21 3.79
C VAL A 212 -15.49 0.10 3.60
N ALA A 213 -16.77 0.43 3.46
CA ALA A 213 -17.82 -0.57 3.26
C ALA A 213 -17.70 -1.29 1.90
N LEU A 214 -17.30 -0.59 0.84
CA LEU A 214 -17.21 -1.13 -0.52
C LEU A 214 -15.84 -1.74 -0.86
N LEU A 215 -14.75 -1.23 -0.27
CA LEU A 215 -13.38 -1.64 -0.59
C LEU A 215 -12.68 -2.36 0.57
N GLY A 216 -13.29 -2.38 1.76
CA GLY A 216 -12.73 -2.96 2.99
C GLY A 216 -11.76 -2.04 3.74
N PHE A 217 -11.23 -1.00 3.09
CA PHE A 217 -10.41 0.06 3.67
C PHE A 217 -10.48 1.32 2.80
N ASP A 218 -10.03 2.46 3.32
CA ASP A 218 -9.99 3.72 2.56
C ASP A 218 -8.59 3.92 1.92
N PRO A 219 -8.49 3.86 0.58
CA PRO A 219 -7.22 4.02 -0.12
C PRO A 219 -6.69 5.47 -0.13
N LEU A 220 -7.52 6.46 0.18
CA LEU A 220 -7.05 7.84 0.34
C LEU A 220 -6.24 7.99 1.63
N THR A 221 -6.70 7.37 2.72
CA THR A 221 -5.99 7.41 4.01
C THR A 221 -4.83 6.41 4.07
N GLU A 222 -4.93 5.29 3.36
CA GLU A 222 -3.94 4.22 3.38
C GLU A 222 -3.43 3.88 1.95
N PRO A 223 -2.75 4.81 1.25
CA PRO A 223 -2.40 4.65 -0.16
C PRO A 223 -1.38 3.54 -0.44
N ALA A 224 -0.61 3.12 0.57
CA ALA A 224 0.34 2.02 0.46
C ALA A 224 -0.28 0.65 0.74
N ARG A 225 -1.53 0.59 1.23
CA ARG A 225 -2.19 -0.67 1.55
C ARG A 225 -2.73 -1.32 0.27
N LEU A 226 -2.40 -2.59 0.11
CA LEU A 226 -2.87 -3.41 -0.99
C LEU A 226 -4.09 -4.25 -0.56
N PRO A 227 -4.97 -4.63 -1.50
CA PRO A 227 -6.03 -5.59 -1.21
C PRO A 227 -5.45 -6.94 -0.76
N ARG A 228 -6.28 -7.73 -0.06
CA ARG A 228 -5.89 -9.08 0.35
C ARG A 228 -5.68 -9.96 -0.88
N LEU A 229 -4.54 -10.65 -0.95
CA LEU A 229 -4.19 -11.59 -2.02
C LEU A 229 -5.21 -12.73 -2.16
N TRP A 230 -5.24 -13.41 -3.30
CA TRP A 230 -6.24 -14.44 -3.62
C TRP A 230 -6.06 -15.78 -2.88
N THR A 231 -4.91 -16.01 -2.26
CA THR A 231 -4.55 -17.27 -1.57
C THR A 231 -4.64 -17.09 -0.05
N GLU A 232 -4.91 -18.19 0.68
CA GLU A 232 -4.82 -18.21 2.15
C GLU A 232 -3.37 -18.11 2.65
N ASP A 233 -2.40 -18.56 1.86
CA ASP A 233 -0.98 -18.41 2.15
C ASP A 233 -0.35 -17.33 1.26
N PRO A 234 -0.23 -16.08 1.76
CA PRO A 234 0.21 -14.95 0.95
C PRO A 234 1.70 -14.99 0.60
N LYS A 235 2.50 -15.83 1.27
CA LYS A 235 3.97 -15.88 1.08
C LYS A 235 4.43 -17.01 0.19
N VAL A 236 3.50 -17.79 -0.36
CA VAL A 236 3.85 -18.97 -1.17
C VAL A 236 4.68 -18.61 -2.40
N GLY A 237 4.32 -17.55 -3.13
CA GLY A 237 5.10 -17.06 -4.27
C GLY A 237 6.48 -16.56 -3.87
N GLU A 238 6.55 -15.71 -2.83
CA GLU A 238 7.82 -15.18 -2.30
C GLU A 238 8.77 -16.30 -1.86
N ARG A 239 8.28 -17.32 -1.15
CA ARG A 239 9.09 -18.47 -0.73
C ARG A 239 9.59 -19.29 -1.92
N LEU A 240 8.76 -19.48 -2.93
CA LEU A 240 9.15 -20.22 -4.14
C LEU A 240 10.24 -19.47 -4.91
N ASP A 241 10.06 -18.17 -5.11
CA ASP A 241 11.05 -17.31 -5.77
C ASP A 241 12.35 -17.25 -4.97
N GLN A 242 12.26 -17.15 -3.66
CA GLN A 242 13.41 -17.16 -2.79
C GLN A 242 14.17 -18.49 -2.87
N PHE A 243 13.46 -19.62 -2.84
CA PHE A 243 14.06 -20.94 -3.01
C PHE A 243 14.78 -21.07 -4.37
N MET A 244 14.15 -20.61 -5.45
CA MET A 244 14.78 -20.61 -6.78
C MET A 244 16.05 -19.76 -6.81
N ARG A 245 16.06 -18.60 -6.15
CA ARG A 245 17.27 -17.75 -6.03
C ARG A 245 18.37 -18.43 -5.22
N ASP A 246 18.00 -19.01 -4.07
CA ASP A 246 18.94 -19.61 -3.12
C ASP A 246 19.48 -20.97 -3.59
N SER A 247 18.81 -21.61 -4.56
CA SER A 247 19.27 -22.86 -5.17
C SER A 247 20.70 -22.77 -5.72
N TYR A 248 21.08 -21.58 -6.19
CA TYR A 248 22.40 -21.31 -6.76
C TYR A 248 23.51 -21.38 -5.72
N THR A 249 23.21 -21.08 -4.45
CA THR A 249 24.18 -21.12 -3.35
C THR A 249 24.09 -22.40 -2.53
N ASN A 250 22.90 -22.99 -2.45
CA ASN A 250 22.60 -24.07 -1.51
C ASN A 250 22.66 -25.47 -2.15
N PHE A 251 22.60 -25.57 -3.48
CA PHE A 251 22.67 -26.84 -4.22
C PHE A 251 21.68 -27.89 -3.70
N PRO A 252 20.36 -27.61 -3.76
CA PRO A 252 19.34 -28.40 -3.07
C PRO A 252 19.28 -29.84 -3.58
N THR A 253 19.10 -30.77 -2.65
CA THR A 253 18.84 -32.17 -2.96
C THR A 253 17.39 -32.39 -3.41
N PRO A 254 17.07 -33.50 -4.09
CA PRO A 254 15.71 -33.77 -4.58
C PRO A 254 14.64 -33.77 -3.48
N SER A 255 14.97 -34.17 -2.25
CA SER A 255 14.06 -34.14 -1.10
C SER A 255 13.78 -32.73 -0.56
N GLU A 256 14.61 -31.75 -0.90
CA GLU A 256 14.45 -30.36 -0.49
C GLU A 256 13.63 -29.55 -1.50
N LEU A 257 13.33 -30.11 -2.68
CA LEU A 257 12.53 -29.45 -3.71
C LEU A 257 11.05 -29.35 -3.27
N PRO A 258 10.49 -28.13 -3.16
CA PRO A 258 9.10 -27.94 -2.81
C PRO A 258 8.15 -28.61 -3.80
N ALA A 259 7.07 -29.21 -3.28
CA ALA A 259 6.00 -29.73 -4.12
C ALA A 259 5.32 -28.56 -4.88
N LEU A 260 5.26 -28.69 -6.21
CA LEU A 260 4.67 -27.68 -7.08
C LEU A 260 3.16 -27.93 -7.19
N ARG A 261 2.38 -27.03 -6.59
CA ARG A 261 0.92 -27.05 -6.66
C ARG A 261 0.38 -25.62 -6.66
N ILE A 262 -0.69 -25.38 -7.40
CA ILE A 262 -1.41 -24.11 -7.33
C ILE A 262 -1.98 -23.97 -5.90
N PRO A 263 -1.70 -22.85 -5.20
CA PRO A 263 -2.31 -22.56 -3.91
C PRO A 263 -3.84 -22.57 -3.96
N ASP A 264 -4.47 -22.92 -2.85
CA ASP A 264 -5.94 -22.87 -2.76
C ASP A 264 -6.44 -21.41 -2.78
N VAL A 265 -7.47 -21.16 -3.59
CA VAL A 265 -8.15 -19.87 -3.65
C VAL A 265 -8.95 -19.68 -2.37
N ARG A 266 -8.76 -18.52 -1.71
CA ARG A 266 -9.52 -18.16 -0.51
C ARG A 266 -11.00 -17.93 -0.84
N SER A 267 -11.85 -18.01 0.16
CA SER A 267 -13.27 -17.68 -0.03
C SER A 267 -13.47 -16.18 -0.31
N GLY A 268 -14.24 -15.87 -1.35
CA GLY A 268 -14.69 -14.51 -1.66
C GLY A 268 -15.89 -14.03 -0.82
N ARG A 269 -16.48 -14.88 0.04
CA ARG A 269 -17.74 -14.56 0.76
C ARG A 269 -17.66 -13.30 1.63
N THR A 270 -16.49 -13.01 2.19
CA THR A 270 -16.25 -11.83 3.04
C THR A 270 -15.56 -10.70 2.30
N GLU A 271 -15.39 -10.81 0.98
CA GLU A 271 -14.72 -9.79 0.18
C GLU A 271 -15.64 -8.59 -0.05
N ALA A 272 -15.21 -7.39 0.33
CA ALA A 272 -16.02 -6.18 0.15
C ALA A 272 -16.14 -5.79 -1.34
N SER A 273 -15.02 -5.80 -2.06
CA SER A 273 -14.96 -5.45 -3.48
C SER A 273 -15.71 -6.47 -4.33
N ILE A 274 -16.62 -5.97 -5.17
CA ILE A 274 -17.46 -6.79 -6.05
C ILE A 274 -16.60 -7.44 -7.14
N GLN A 275 -15.68 -6.67 -7.74
CA GLN A 275 -14.82 -7.19 -8.81
C GLN A 275 -13.80 -8.19 -8.27
N VAL A 276 -13.21 -7.94 -7.10
CA VAL A 276 -12.30 -8.91 -6.48
C VAL A 276 -13.05 -10.20 -6.16
N ARG A 277 -14.28 -10.11 -5.65
CA ARG A 277 -15.12 -11.29 -5.40
C ARG A 277 -15.38 -12.09 -6.69
N ALA A 278 -15.74 -11.43 -7.79
CA ALA A 278 -15.97 -12.08 -9.08
C ALA A 278 -14.71 -12.79 -9.61
N VAL A 279 -13.53 -12.16 -9.48
CA VAL A 279 -12.24 -12.77 -9.87
C VAL A 279 -11.94 -14.01 -9.02
N LEU A 280 -12.18 -13.95 -7.70
CA LEU A 280 -11.99 -15.11 -6.81
C LEU A 280 -12.91 -16.28 -7.17
N GLU A 281 -14.18 -16.01 -7.48
CA GLU A 281 -15.13 -17.02 -7.92
C GLU A 281 -14.70 -17.70 -9.22
N GLN A 282 -14.18 -16.90 -10.17
CA GLN A 282 -13.66 -17.45 -11.42
C GLN A 282 -12.39 -18.27 -11.22
N PHE A 283 -11.47 -17.84 -10.34
CA PHE A 283 -10.29 -18.65 -10.01
C PHE A 283 -10.69 -19.98 -9.41
N ALA A 284 -11.65 -19.98 -8.47
CA ALA A 284 -12.17 -21.20 -7.87
C ALA A 284 -12.82 -22.13 -8.92
N ALA A 285 -13.58 -21.57 -9.88
CA ALA A 285 -14.16 -22.34 -10.99
C ALA A 285 -13.09 -22.93 -11.91
N THR A 286 -12.05 -22.16 -12.23
CA THR A 286 -10.93 -22.61 -13.07
C THR A 286 -10.15 -23.73 -12.39
N ASP A 287 -9.90 -23.61 -11.09
CA ASP A 287 -9.19 -24.64 -10.33
C ASP A 287 -10.00 -25.91 -10.15
N ALA A 288 -11.33 -25.81 -10.03
CA ALA A 288 -12.22 -26.97 -9.99
C ALA A 288 -12.20 -27.76 -11.32
N LEU A 289 -12.19 -27.07 -12.46
CA LEU A 289 -12.13 -27.70 -13.78
C LEU A 289 -10.80 -28.41 -14.03
N ASN A 290 -9.70 -27.89 -13.49
CA ASN A 290 -8.36 -28.47 -13.67
C ASN A 290 -8.03 -29.60 -12.69
N ARG A 291 -8.92 -29.90 -11.72
CA ARG A 291 -8.78 -31.03 -10.78
C ARG A 291 -9.51 -32.30 -11.25
N LEU A 292 -10.30 -32.21 -12.31
CA LEU A 292 -11.01 -33.32 -12.96
C LEU A 292 -10.18 -33.89 -14.10
#